data_AF-A0A376NVY8-F1
#
_entry.id   AF-A0A376NVY8-F1
#
_cell.length_a   1.000
_cell.length_b   1.000
_cell.length_c   1.000
_cell.angle_alpha   90.00
_cell.angle_beta   90.00
_cell.angle_gamma   90.00
#
_symmetry.space_group_name_H-M   'P 1'
#
loop_
_entity.id
_entity.type
_entity.pdbx_description
1 polymer ?
#
loop_
_entity_poly.entity_id
_entity_poly.type
_entity_poly.pdbx_seq_one_letter_code
_entity_poly.pdbx_strand_id
1 'polypeptide(L)'
;MGSSAMGATTFRKRLEKAGLAIEVKHYAIENVPADADIVVTHASLEGRVKRVTDKPLILINNYIGDPKLDTLFNQLTAEHKH
;
A
#
# COMPACT_ATOMS: atom_id res chain seq x y z
N MET A 1 9.67 15.44 -2.02
CA MET A 1 9.07 14.13 -2.35
C MET A 1 8.61 13.50 -1.05
N GLY A 2 7.31 13.21 -0.91
CA GLY A 2 6.76 12.69 0.34
C GLY A 2 7.23 11.26 0.65
N SER A 3 7.27 10.92 1.94
CA SER A 3 7.63 9.56 2.41
C SER A 3 6.74 8.47 1.81
N SER A 4 5.46 8.77 1.54
CA SER A 4 4.51 7.86 0.87
C SER A 4 4.90 7.52 -0.57
N ALA A 5 5.40 8.50 -1.35
CA ALA A 5 5.84 8.27 -2.72
C ALA A 5 7.08 7.35 -2.77
N MET A 6 8.00 7.50 -1.81
CA MET A 6 9.15 6.61 -1.65
C MET A 6 8.75 5.21 -1.23
N GLY A 7 7.83 5.08 -0.26
CA GLY A 7 7.27 3.80 0.17
C GLY A 7 6.60 3.05 -0.99
N ALA A 8 5.71 3.73 -1.73
CA ALA A 8 5.02 3.18 -2.89
C ALA A 8 6.02 2.70 -3.97
N THR A 9 7.02 3.52 -4.31
CA THR A 9 8.04 3.16 -5.30
C THR A 9 8.86 1.95 -4.86
N THR A 10 9.24 1.88 -3.58
CA THR A 10 10.03 0.78 -3.02
C THR A 10 9.23 -0.52 -3.02
N PHE A 11 7.98 -0.45 -2.58
CA PHE A 11 7.07 -1.60 -2.55
C PHE A 11 6.76 -2.13 -3.95
N ARG A 12 6.49 -1.23 -4.91
CA ARG A 12 6.30 -1.56 -6.32
C ARG A 12 7.48 -2.33 -6.89
N LYS A 13 8.70 -1.81 -6.74
CA LYS A 13 9.92 -2.48 -7.21
C LYS A 13 10.10 -3.87 -6.61
N ARG A 14 9.67 -4.07 -5.37
CA ARG A 14 9.74 -5.37 -4.70
C ARG A 14 8.76 -6.37 -5.32
N LEU A 15 7.54 -5.94 -5.64
CA LEU A 15 6.54 -6.77 -6.34
C LEU A 15 6.98 -7.12 -7.76
N GLU A 16 7.49 -6.14 -8.51
CA GLU A 16 8.03 -6.35 -9.87
C GLU A 16 9.17 -7.39 -9.85
N LYS A 17 10.09 -7.32 -8.89
CA LYS A 17 11.17 -8.30 -8.70
C LYS A 17 10.67 -9.71 -8.37
N ALA A 18 9.50 -9.83 -7.76
CA ALA A 18 8.86 -11.11 -7.50
C ALA A 18 8.03 -11.63 -8.69
N GLY A 19 7.97 -10.87 -9.79
CA GLY A 19 7.21 -11.24 -10.99
C GLY A 19 5.72 -10.91 -10.92
N LEU A 20 5.28 -10.10 -9.95
CA LEU A 20 3.88 -9.73 -9.81
C LEU A 20 3.56 -8.47 -10.62
N ALA A 21 2.58 -8.56 -11.51
CA ALA A 21 2.05 -7.45 -12.28
C ALA A 21 0.96 -6.68 -11.50
N ILE A 22 1.29 -6.20 -10.30
CA ILE A 22 0.39 -5.42 -9.44
C ILE A 22 0.65 -3.93 -9.62
N GLU A 23 -0.41 -3.16 -9.87
CA GLU A 23 -0.31 -1.71 -9.97
C GLU A 23 -0.17 -1.06 -8.60
N VAL A 24 0.88 -0.25 -8.44
CA VAL A 24 1.11 0.54 -7.21
C VAL A 24 1.21 2.01 -7.58
N LYS A 25 0.25 2.79 -7.10
CA LYS A 25 0.16 4.25 -7.27
C LYS A 25 0.16 4.95 -5.91
N HIS A 26 0.41 6.26 -5.92
CA HIS A 26 0.33 7.09 -4.72
C HIS A 26 -0.62 8.26 -4.98
N TYR A 27 -1.42 8.59 -3.97
CA TYR A 27 -2.43 9.64 -4.03
C TYR A 27 -2.41 10.45 -2.73
N ALA A 28 -2.89 11.70 -2.80
CA ALA A 28 -3.39 12.36 -1.59
C ALA A 28 -4.60 11.59 -1.06
N ILE A 29 -4.86 11.63 0.25
CA ILE A 29 -5.96 10.86 0.87
C ILE A 29 -7.30 11.19 0.21
N GLU A 30 -7.52 12.45 -0.12
CA GLU A 30 -8.75 12.97 -0.74
C GLU A 30 -8.95 12.48 -2.18
N ASN A 31 -7.87 12.02 -2.82
CA ASN A 31 -7.84 11.63 -4.22
C ASN A 31 -7.64 10.13 -4.39
N VAL A 32 -7.84 9.33 -3.34
CA VAL A 32 -7.81 7.87 -3.44
C VAL A 32 -8.95 7.44 -4.38
N PRO A 33 -8.64 6.70 -5.46
CA PRO A 33 -9.66 6.36 -6.44
C PRO A 33 -10.55 5.22 -5.94
N ALA A 34 -11.80 5.18 -6.42
CA ALA A 34 -12.80 4.22 -5.96
C ALA A 34 -12.53 2.78 -6.45
N ASP A 35 -11.70 2.62 -7.48
CA ASP A 35 -11.24 1.34 -8.01
C ASP A 35 -10.03 0.76 -7.25
N ALA A 36 -9.49 1.47 -6.26
CA ALA A 36 -8.41 0.93 -5.43
C ALA A 36 -8.87 -0.34 -4.70
N ASP A 37 -8.04 -1.38 -4.70
CA ASP A 37 -8.31 -2.63 -3.99
C ASP A 37 -7.87 -2.56 -2.53
N ILE A 38 -6.69 -1.98 -2.28
CA ILE A 38 -6.04 -1.88 -0.97
C ILE A 38 -5.40 -0.50 -0.83
N VAL A 39 -5.57 0.13 0.33
CA VAL A 39 -4.92 1.40 0.67
C VAL A 39 -3.90 1.19 1.77
N VAL A 40 -2.65 1.57 1.49
CA VAL A 40 -1.56 1.57 2.48
C VAL A 40 -1.30 3.00 2.93
N THR A 41 -1.40 3.27 4.23
CA THR A 41 -1.18 4.62 4.79
C THR A 41 -0.67 4.56 6.23
N HIS A 42 -0.20 5.68 6.75
CA HIS A 42 0.28 5.74 8.13
C HIS A 42 -0.86 5.60 9.14
N ALA A 43 -0.64 4.89 10.25
CA ALA A 43 -1.64 4.64 11.29
C ALA A 43 -2.25 5.92 11.88
N SER A 44 -1.46 6.99 12.01
CA SER A 44 -1.97 8.30 12.46
C SER A 44 -3.00 8.94 11.52
N LEU A 45 -3.14 8.44 10.28
CA LEU A 45 -4.06 8.95 9.27
C LEU A 45 -5.32 8.07 9.12
N GLU A 46 -5.45 7.00 9.90
CA GLU A 46 -6.57 6.05 9.85
C GLU A 46 -7.92 6.77 9.90
N GLY A 47 -8.11 7.66 10.87
CA GLY A 47 -9.36 8.40 11.04
C GLY A 47 -9.71 9.32 9.86
N ARG A 48 -8.70 9.77 9.09
CA ARG A 48 -8.92 10.59 7.89
C ARG A 48 -9.25 9.71 6.70
N VAL A 49 -8.52 8.61 6.50
CA VAL A 49 -8.72 7.74 5.34
C VAL A 49 -10.07 7.02 5.40
N LYS A 50 -10.52 6.59 6.60
CA LYS A 50 -11.84 5.97 6.82
C LYS A 50 -13.03 6.90 6.52
N ARG A 51 -12.80 8.22 6.44
CA ARG A 51 -13.84 9.18 6.03
C ARG A 51 -13.94 9.35 4.52
N VAL A 52 -12.94 8.89 3.78
CA VAL A 52 -12.83 9.06 2.33
C VAL A 52 -13.08 7.75 1.59
N THR A 53 -12.74 6.62 2.19
CA THR A 53 -12.84 5.31 1.53
C THR A 53 -13.11 4.19 2.54
N ASP A 54 -13.94 3.23 2.12
CA ASP A 54 -14.24 2.00 2.87
C ASP A 54 -13.37 0.82 2.42
N LYS A 55 -12.34 1.08 1.60
CA LYS A 55 -11.43 0.05 1.09
C LYS A 55 -10.56 -0.54 2.21
N PRO A 56 -10.12 -1.80 2.06
CA PRO A 56 -9.16 -2.42 2.97
C PRO A 56 -7.95 -1.53 3.25
N LEU A 57 -7.63 -1.35 4.54
CA LEU A 57 -6.55 -0.48 4.99
C LEU A 57 -5.40 -1.28 5.58
N ILE A 58 -4.18 -1.01 5.12
CA ILE A 58 -2.93 -1.46 5.74
C ILE A 58 -2.27 -0.27 6.41
N LEU A 59 -2.41 -0.22 7.74
CA LEU A 59 -1.94 0.90 8.56
C LEU A 59 -0.50 0.68 9.00
N ILE A 60 0.46 1.33 8.34
CA ILE A 60 1.89 1.26 8.63
C ILE A 60 2.31 2.32 9.65
N ASN A 61 3.40 2.09 10.37
CA ASN A 61 4.07 3.08 11.21
C ASN A 61 5.31 3.66 10.53
N ASN A 62 5.85 2.98 9.51
CA ASN A 62 6.93 3.51 8.69
C ASN A 62 6.68 3.21 7.20
N TYR A 63 7.05 4.15 6.33
CA TYR A 63 6.90 3.98 4.88
C TYR A 63 7.93 3.04 4.27
N ILE A 64 9.00 2.75 5.01
CA ILE A 64 10.08 1.85 4.61
C ILE A 64 10.40 0.93 5.79
N GLY A 65 10.48 -0.37 5.52
CA GLY A 65 10.89 -1.37 6.53
C GLY A 65 9.84 -1.67 7.60
N ASP A 66 8.57 -1.33 7.36
CA ASP A 66 7.49 -1.70 8.27
C ASP A 66 7.09 -3.18 8.09
N PRO A 67 7.00 -3.99 9.16
CA PRO A 67 6.63 -5.40 9.09
C PRO A 67 5.28 -5.69 8.42
N LYS A 68 4.36 -4.72 8.41
CA LYS A 68 3.08 -4.87 7.71
C LYS A 68 3.23 -4.80 6.19
N LEU A 69 4.23 -4.08 5.68
CA LEU A 69 4.58 -4.14 4.26
C LEU A 69 5.13 -5.53 3.90
N ASP A 70 5.96 -6.11 4.76
CA ASP A 70 6.46 -7.48 4.55
C ASP A 70 5.32 -8.50 4.55
N THR A 71 4.40 -8.37 5.50
CA THR A 71 3.21 -9.24 5.60
C THR A 71 2.34 -9.12 4.36
N LEU A 72 2.03 -7.90 3.92
CA LEU A 72 1.26 -7.64 2.69
C LEU A 72 1.95 -8.24 1.47
N PHE A 73 3.27 -8.05 1.35
CA PHE A 73 4.04 -8.63 0.26
C PHE A 73 3.96 -10.16 0.24
N ASN A 74 4.08 -10.80 1.41
CA ASN A 74 3.99 -12.26 1.52
C ASN A 74 2.59 -12.78 1.18
N GLN A 75 1.53 -12.05 1.56
CA GLN A 75 0.15 -12.39 1.20
C GLN A 75 -0.06 -12.32 -0.31
N LEU A 76 0.29 -11.19 -0.94
CA LEU A 76 0.13 -10.99 -2.38
C LEU A 76 0.94 -12.01 -3.19
N THR A 77 2.14 -12.37 -2.73
CA THR A 77 2.98 -13.38 -3.40
C THR A 77 2.52 -14.82 -3.17
N ALA A 78 1.85 -15.12 -2.06
CA ALA A 78 1.27 -16.43 -1.81
C ALA A 78 0.01 -16.66 -2.67
N GLU A 79 -0.85 -15.63 -2.79
CA GLU A 79 -2.07 -15.68 -3.60
C GLU A 79 -1.77 -15.84 -5.10
N HIS A 80 -0.68 -15.25 -5.59
CA HIS A 80 -0.31 -15.29 -7.01
C HIS A 80 0.45 -16.57 -7.44
N LYS A 81 0.69 -17.53 -6.52
CA LYS A 81 1.36 -18.80 -6.79
C LYS A 81 0.41 -19.95 -7.18
N HIS A 82 -0.87 -19.65 -7.37
CA HIS A 82 -1.90 -20.58 -7.84
C HIS A 82 -2.43 -20.15 -9.20
#